data_AF-A0A924XXP1-F1
#
_entry.id   AF-A0A924XXP1-F1
#
_cell.length_a   1.000
_cell.length_b   1.000
_cell.length_c   1.000
_cell.angle_alpha   90.00
_cell.angle_beta   90.00
_cell.angle_gamma   90.00
#
_symmetry.space_group_name_H-M   'P 1'
#
loop_
_entity.id
_entity.type
_entity.pdbx_description
1 polymer ?
#
loop_
_entity_poly.entity_id
_entity_poly.type
_entity_poly.pdbx_seq_one_letter_code
_entity_poly.pdbx_strand_id
1 'polypeptide(L)'
;MGRAAALMVAAMLAANVCAQDGAREGEIRATTASGEKIRLFPDGRWEYAEPLKAEPQRKAREAEAERERNAQGGWFGFGRKLYEGDKDYNRGTLNPSRR
;
A
#
# COMPACT_ATOMS: atom_id res chain seq x y z
N MET A 1 16.93 -24.74 23.93
CA MET A 1 16.30 -24.49 22.62
C MET A 1 15.56 -23.13 22.54
N GLY A 2 15.04 -22.55 23.63
CA GLY A 2 14.23 -21.32 23.59
C GLY A 2 14.94 -20.02 23.17
N ARG A 3 16.23 -19.85 23.49
CA ARG A 3 16.97 -18.60 23.14
C ARG A 3 17.22 -18.46 21.64
N ALA A 4 17.51 -19.57 20.96
CA ALA A 4 17.71 -19.58 19.51
C ALA A 4 16.39 -19.30 18.76
N ALA A 5 15.28 -19.88 19.22
CA ALA A 5 13.97 -19.61 18.65
C ALA A 5 13.54 -18.14 18.85
N ALA A 6 13.78 -17.57 20.04
CA ALA A 6 13.49 -16.16 20.32
C ALA A 6 14.32 -15.19 19.46
N LEU A 7 15.61 -15.51 19.23
CA LEU A 7 16.48 -14.72 18.35
C LEU A 7 16.03 -14.78 16.88
N MET A 8 15.55 -15.95 16.43
CA MET A 8 15.07 -16.13 15.06
C MET A 8 13.77 -15.35 14.80
N VAL A 9 12.85 -15.35 15.76
CA VAL A 9 11.61 -14.56 15.69
C VAL A 9 11.89 -13.05 15.73
N ALA A 10 12.81 -12.61 16.58
CA ALA A 10 13.24 -11.21 16.64
C ALA A 10 13.90 -10.74 15.32
N ALA A 11 14.71 -11.59 14.69
CA ALA A 11 15.32 -11.29 13.40
C ALA A 11 14.29 -11.17 12.25
N MET A 12 13.25 -12.02 12.25
CA MET A 12 12.16 -11.94 11.26
C MET A 12 11.27 -10.71 11.44
N LEU A 13 11.06 -10.26 12.69
CA LEU A 13 10.30 -9.03 12.97
C LEU A 13 11.09 -7.77 12.57
N ALA A 14 12.40 -7.73 12.79
CA ALA A 14 13.24 -6.58 12.44
C ALA A 14 13.35 -6.36 10.92
N ALA A 15 13.25 -7.40 10.10
CA ALA A 15 13.33 -7.30 8.64
C ALA A 15 12.15 -6.54 8.00
N ASN A 16 11.00 -6.42 8.68
CA ASN A 16 9.82 -5.71 8.16
C ASN A 16 9.84 -4.19 8.42
N VAL A 17 10.77 -3.68 9.23
CA VAL A 17 10.79 -2.27 9.67
C VAL A 17 11.47 -1.34 8.65
N CYS A 18 12.27 -1.86 7.71
CA CYS A 18 13.02 -1.02 6.77
C CYS A 18 12.20 -0.43 5.60
N ALA A 19 10.86 -0.50 5.62
CA ALA A 19 10.02 -0.07 4.50
C ALA A 19 9.22 1.21 4.73
N GLN A 20 9.38 1.92 5.86
CA GLN A 20 8.50 3.05 6.20
C GLN A 20 9.17 4.42 6.46
N ASP A 21 10.48 4.57 6.25
CA ASP A 21 11.14 5.89 6.34
C ASP A 21 11.61 6.34 4.95
N GLY A 22 10.71 7.00 4.21
CA GLY A 22 10.96 7.40 2.82
C GLY A 22 10.36 8.76 2.45
N ALA A 23 10.34 9.72 3.36
CA ALA A 23 9.99 11.10 3.02
C ALA A 23 10.80 12.04 3.93
N ARG A 24 11.89 12.63 3.45
CA ARG A 24 11.84 14.03 2.95
C ARG A 24 13.04 14.44 2.07
N GLU A 25 14.03 13.58 1.85
CA GLU A 25 15.34 13.98 1.29
C GLU A 25 15.53 13.79 -0.22
N GLY A 26 14.49 13.45 -1.00
CA GLY A 26 14.65 13.07 -2.41
C GLY A 26 13.53 13.46 -3.36
N GLU A 27 12.77 14.52 -3.07
CA GLU A 27 11.72 14.99 -4.00
C GLU A 27 12.35 15.61 -5.26
N ILE A 28 12.20 14.95 -6.41
CA ILE A 28 12.67 15.46 -7.70
C ILE A 28 11.53 16.23 -8.37
N ARG A 29 11.76 17.51 -8.66
CA ARG A 29 10.83 18.32 -9.47
C ARG A 29 11.05 18.01 -10.94
N ALA A 30 10.00 17.55 -11.62
CA ALA A 30 10.02 17.23 -13.04
C ALA A 30 8.84 17.89 -13.76
N THR A 31 8.86 17.82 -15.09
CA THR A 31 7.79 18.33 -15.95
C THR A 31 7.33 17.20 -16.87
N THR A 32 6.03 16.99 -16.96
CA THR A 32 5.44 16.00 -17.88
C THR A 32 5.64 16.43 -19.33
N ALA A 33 5.46 15.52 -20.29
CA ALA A 33 5.48 15.85 -21.71
C ALA A 33 4.44 16.90 -22.11
N SER A 34 3.35 17.01 -21.34
CA SER A 34 2.30 18.04 -21.47
C SER A 34 2.65 19.39 -20.86
N GLY A 35 3.82 19.54 -20.22
CA GLY A 35 4.27 20.79 -19.59
C GLY A 35 3.81 20.97 -18.14
N GLU A 36 3.23 19.95 -17.51
CA GLU A 36 2.71 20.04 -16.14
C GLU A 36 3.81 19.76 -15.12
N LYS A 37 3.85 20.56 -14.06
CA LYS A 37 4.83 20.39 -12.98
C LYS A 37 4.43 19.22 -12.09
N ILE A 38 5.35 18.28 -11.89
CA ILE A 38 5.18 17.11 -11.03
C ILE A 38 6.32 17.00 -10.02
N ARG A 39 6.04 16.33 -8.91
CA ARG A 39 6.98 15.91 -7.87
C ARG A 39 7.10 14.40 -7.94
N LEU A 40 8.32 13.91 -8.11
CA LEU A 40 8.66 12.49 -8.07
C LEU A 40 9.22 12.16 -6.69
N PHE A 41 8.73 11.09 -6.10
CA PHE A 41 9.19 10.57 -4.82
C PHE A 41 10.15 9.39 -5.07
N PRO A 42 11.09 9.12 -4.14
CA PRO A 42 12.08 8.04 -4.28
C PRO A 42 11.50 6.63 -4.40
N ASP A 43 10.26 6.43 -3.96
CA ASP A 43 9.50 5.18 -4.06
C ASP A 43 8.85 4.96 -5.44
N GLY A 44 9.13 5.83 -6.41
CA GLY A 44 8.54 5.78 -7.74
C GLY A 44 7.14 6.39 -7.82
N ARG A 45 6.59 6.88 -6.71
CA ARG A 45 5.33 7.64 -6.73
C ARG A 45 5.59 9.02 -7.34
N TRP A 46 4.56 9.57 -7.97
CA TRP A 46 4.60 10.94 -8.45
C TRP A 46 3.32 11.67 -8.09
N GLU A 47 3.38 12.98 -7.99
CA GLU A 47 2.22 13.83 -7.68
C GLU A 47 2.31 15.14 -8.45
N TYR A 48 1.18 15.69 -8.88
CA TYR A 48 1.17 17.05 -9.42
C TYR A 48 1.67 18.07 -8.39
N ALA A 49 2.42 19.07 -8.86
CA ALA A 49 2.82 20.21 -8.03
C ALA A 49 1.64 21.16 -7.80
N GLU A 50 0.65 21.17 -8.70
CA GLU A 50 -0.57 21.97 -8.57
C GLU A 50 -1.60 21.28 -7.65
N PRO A 51 -2.12 21.98 -6.62
CA PRO A 51 -3.03 21.38 -5.65
C PRO A 51 -4.34 20.90 -6.27
N LEU A 52 -4.87 21.60 -7.28
CA LEU A 52 -6.12 21.23 -7.94
C LEU A 52 -6.06 19.89 -8.67
N LYS A 53 -4.89 19.53 -9.21
CA LYS A 53 -4.66 18.25 -9.90
C LYS A 53 -4.13 17.19 -8.94
N ALA A 54 -3.45 17.61 -7.89
CA ALA A 54 -2.96 16.72 -6.83
C ALA A 54 -4.09 16.13 -6.00
N GLU A 55 -5.11 16.91 -5.62
CA GLU A 55 -6.25 16.48 -4.80
C GLU A 55 -6.99 15.24 -5.36
N PRO A 56 -7.46 15.22 -6.62
CA PRO A 56 -8.13 14.03 -7.15
C PRO A 56 -7.18 12.83 -7.24
N GLN A 57 -5.89 13.07 -7.49
CA GLN A 57 -4.88 12.00 -7.52
C GLN A 57 -4.59 11.44 -6.12
N ARG A 58 -4.65 12.27 -5.07
CA ARG A 58 -4.57 11.84 -3.67
C ARG A 58 -5.80 11.03 -3.28
N LYS A 59 -6.99 11.51 -3.60
CA LYS A 59 -8.26 10.81 -3.33
C LYS A 59 -8.33 9.46 -4.03
N ALA A 60 -7.90 9.38 -5.29
CA ALA A 60 -7.83 8.11 -6.01
C ALA A 60 -6.88 7.11 -5.32
N ARG A 61 -5.73 7.58 -4.83
CA ARG A 61 -4.79 6.78 -4.05
C ARG A 61 -5.35 6.32 -2.71
N GLU A 62 -6.02 7.22 -1.99
CA GLU A 62 -6.68 6.89 -0.73
C GLU A 62 -7.76 5.81 -0.92
N ALA A 63 -8.56 5.93 -1.98
CA ALA A 63 -9.58 4.95 -2.35
C ALA A 63 -8.98 3.60 -2.75
N GLU A 64 -7.85 3.59 -3.46
CA GLU A 64 -7.13 2.35 -3.81
C GLU A 64 -6.55 1.68 -2.55
N ALA A 65 -5.89 2.45 -1.68
CA ALA A 65 -5.38 1.94 -0.42
C ALA A 65 -6.50 1.41 0.49
N GLU A 66 -7.67 2.05 0.49
CA GLU A 66 -8.85 1.56 1.19
C GLU A 66 -9.37 0.24 0.60
N ARG A 67 -9.42 0.14 -0.74
CA ARG A 67 -9.73 -1.12 -1.44
C ARG A 67 -8.79 -2.25 -1.08
N GLU A 68 -7.50 -1.96 -0.95
CA GLU A 68 -6.50 -2.96 -0.55
C GLU A 68 -6.67 -3.40 0.91
N ARG A 69 -6.96 -2.47 1.82
CA ARG A 69 -7.22 -2.80 3.24
C ARG A 69 -8.47 -3.64 3.44
N ASN A 70 -9.50 -3.39 2.64
CA ASN A 70 -10.77 -4.11 2.70
C ASN A 70 -10.77 -5.41 1.86
N ALA A 71 -9.69 -5.69 1.11
CA ALA A 71 -9.60 -6.93 0.35
C ALA A 71 -9.54 -8.15 1.29
N GLN A 72 -10.33 -9.17 0.98
CA GLN A 72 -10.37 -10.44 1.72
C GLN A 72 -9.47 -11.49 1.07
N GLY A 73 -8.94 -12.43 1.85
CA GLY A 73 -8.05 -13.49 1.35
C GLY A 73 -6.59 -13.03 1.24
N GLY A 74 -5.78 -13.77 0.47
CA GLY A 74 -4.35 -13.45 0.31
C GLY A 74 -3.56 -13.53 1.63
N TRP A 75 -3.59 -14.66 2.33
CA TRP A 75 -2.83 -14.84 3.57
C TRP A 75 -1.33 -14.78 3.29
N PHE A 76 -0.64 -13.73 3.74
CA PHE A 76 0.80 -13.50 3.47
C PHE A 76 1.18 -13.63 1.98
N GLY A 77 0.32 -13.16 1.07
CA GLY A 77 0.55 -13.25 -0.37
C GLY A 77 0.23 -14.62 -0.99
N PHE A 78 -0.26 -15.59 -0.21
CA PHE A 78 -0.77 -16.85 -0.74
C PHE A 78 -2.29 -16.77 -0.99
N GLY A 79 -2.67 -17.07 -2.23
CA GLY A 79 -4.06 -17.09 -2.68
C GLY A 79 -4.53 -15.78 -3.31
N ARG A 80 -5.76 -15.79 -3.84
CA ARG A 80 -6.35 -14.64 -4.55
C ARG A 80 -6.84 -13.58 -3.55
N LYS A 81 -6.53 -12.31 -3.80
CA LYS A 81 -7.20 -11.18 -3.13
C LYS A 81 -8.60 -11.02 -3.72
N LEU A 82 -9.61 -10.97 -2.85
CA LEU A 82 -11.00 -10.75 -3.20
C LEU A 82 -11.32 -9.30 -2.86
N TYR A 83 -11.66 -8.52 -3.88
CA TYR A 83 -12.04 -7.12 -3.71
C TYR A 83 -13.55 -6.99 -3.58
N GLU A 84 -14.00 -5.89 -2.99
CA GLU A 84 -15.41 -5.54 -2.95
C GLU A 84 -16.00 -5.48 -4.37
N GLY A 85 -17.04 -6.28 -4.60
CA GLY A 85 -17.65 -6.52 -5.92
C GLY A 85 -17.31 -7.88 -6.56
N ASP A 86 -16.32 -8.62 -6.05
CA ASP A 86 -16.08 -10.01 -6.49
C ASP A 86 -17.24 -10.92 -6.02
N LYS A 87 -17.69 -11.84 -6.88
CA LYS A 87 -18.72 -12.84 -6.56
C LYS A 87 -18.38 -13.64 -5.30
N ASP A 88 -17.10 -13.88 -5.07
CA ASP A 88 -16.60 -14.69 -3.96
C ASP A 88 -16.37 -13.85 -2.68
N TYR A 89 -16.47 -12.50 -2.75
CA TYR A 89 -16.26 -11.58 -1.62
C TYR A 89 -17.29 -11.72 -0.49
N ASN A 90 -18.52 -12.11 -0.83
CA ASN A 90 -19.62 -12.26 0.14
C ASN A 90 -19.85 -13.72 0.55
N ARG A 91 -18.92 -14.63 0.24
CA ARG A 91 -19.05 -16.03 0.62
C ARG A 91 -18.83 -16.14 2.13
N GLY A 92 -19.91 -16.36 2.89
CA GLY A 92 -19.98 -16.24 4.36
C GLY A 92 -18.98 -17.07 5.19
N THR A 93 -18.20 -17.97 4.57
CA THR A 93 -17.09 -18.66 5.24
C THR A 93 -15.81 -17.81 5.34
N LEU A 94 -15.69 -16.73 4.55
CA LEU A 94 -14.51 -15.85 4.48
C LEU A 94 -14.76 -14.42 4.98
N ASN A 95 -16.01 -14.05 5.28
CA ASN A 95 -16.37 -12.71 5.73
C ASN A 95 -16.70 -12.67 7.24
N PRO A 96 -15.83 -12.08 8.10
CA PRO A 96 -16.06 -12.00 9.55
C PRO A 96 -17.24 -11.10 9.94
N SER A 97 -17.62 -10.12 9.12
CA SER A 97 -18.71 -9.17 9.43
C SER A 97 -20.10 -9.73 9.15
N ARG A 98 -20.19 -10.95 8.63
CA ARG A 98 -21.46 -11.67 8.39
C ARG A 98 -21.64 -12.94 9.23
N ARG A 99 -20.84 -13.11 10.29
CA ARG A 99 -21.07 -14.11 11.33
C ARG A 99 -21.90 -13.54 12.47
#